data_AF-A0A2A4RGS1-F1
#
_entry.id   AF-A0A2A4RGS1-F1
#
_cell.length_a   1.000
_cell.length_b   1.000
_cell.length_c   1.000
_cell.angle_alpha   90.00
_cell.angle_beta   90.00
_cell.angle_gamma   90.00
#
_symmetry.space_group_name_H-M   'P 1'
#
loop_
_entity.id
_entity.type
_entity.pdbx_description
1 polymer ?
#
loop_
_entity_poly.entity_id
_entity_poly.type
_entity_poly.pdbx_seq_one_letter_code
_entity_poly.pdbx_strand_id
1 'polypeptide(L)'
;MPNHFHLMVLIREEQIVVDNTHTVTLSHGVSKTRTINDSIGIILRSYTRAINKQEKFTGKLFREKTKSECLNCPNGVTPNFFIEKGVTSINIKESEKQYPQVCFNYIHQNPVKAKIVSDETDYEFSSAKDYANLRNGTLINKNVAFEYINF
;
A
#
# COMPACT_ATOMS: atom_id res chain seq x y z
N MET A 1 -8.06 -6.23 -5.40
CA MET A 1 -9.05 -7.33 -5.40
C MET A 1 -10.45 -6.72 -5.55
N PRO A 2 -11.47 -7.48 -5.98
CA PRO A 2 -12.80 -6.91 -6.25
C PRO A 2 -13.46 -6.22 -5.04
N ASN A 3 -13.17 -6.67 -3.82
CA ASN A 3 -13.82 -6.19 -2.59
C ASN A 3 -12.86 -5.65 -1.51
N HIS A 4 -11.55 -5.63 -1.78
CA HIS A 4 -10.53 -5.09 -0.88
C HIS A 4 -9.25 -4.72 -1.63
N PHE A 5 -8.36 -4.00 -0.95
CA PHE A 5 -7.05 -3.61 -1.47
C PHE A 5 -5.96 -3.94 -0.46
N HIS A 6 -4.76 -4.16 -0.97
CA HIS A 6 -3.53 -4.21 -0.19
C HIS A 6 -2.55 -3.24 -0.83
N LEU A 7 -1.88 -2.44 -0.01
CA LEU A 7 -0.86 -1.49 -0.43
C LEU A 7 0.39 -1.72 0.40
N MET A 8 1.54 -1.73 -0.26
CA MET A 8 2.85 -1.66 0.37
C MET A 8 3.46 -0.33 -0.05
N VAL A 9 3.70 0.55 0.92
CA VAL A 9 4.12 1.93 0.66
C VAL A 9 5.30 2.28 1.55
N LEU A 10 6.25 3.03 0.99
CA LEU A 10 7.31 3.66 1.78
C LEU A 10 6.81 5.03 2.27
N ILE A 11 6.79 5.22 3.58
CA ILE A 11 6.42 6.49 4.20
C ILE A 11 7.70 7.32 4.37
N ARG A 12 7.73 8.52 3.76
CA ARG A 12 8.85 9.47 3.92
C ARG A 12 8.73 10.27 5.20
N GLU A 13 7.54 10.80 5.44
CA GLU A 13 7.20 11.61 6.61
C GLU A 13 5.86 11.14 7.14
N GLU A 14 5.79 10.85 8.45
CA GLU A 14 4.56 10.38 9.10
C GLU A 14 3.54 11.51 9.31
N GLN A 15 4.04 12.73 9.33
CA GLN A 15 3.27 13.95 9.52
C GLN A 15 3.86 15.10 8.71
N ILE A 16 2.98 15.91 8.13
CA ILE A 16 3.36 17.11 7.39
C ILE A 16 2.64 18.32 7.98
N VAL A 17 3.29 19.47 7.97
CA VAL A 17 2.64 20.75 8.28
C VAL A 17 1.88 21.20 7.03
N VAL A 18 0.59 21.49 7.19
CA VAL A 18 -0.25 22.01 6.10
C VAL A 18 -0.71 23.41 6.46
N ASP A 19 -0.35 24.36 5.61
CA ASP A 19 -0.86 25.71 5.69
C ASP A 19 -2.33 25.74 5.29
N ASN A 20 -3.17 26.36 6.11
CA ASN A 20 -4.56 26.57 5.77
C ASN A 20 -4.64 27.62 4.65
N THR A 21 -4.89 27.17 3.42
CA THR A 21 -5.18 28.06 2.28
C THR A 21 -6.56 28.72 2.37
N HIS A 22 -7.36 28.36 3.37
CA HIS A 22 -8.64 29.01 3.66
C HIS A 22 -8.45 29.97 4.84
N THR A 23 -8.25 31.24 4.51
CA THR A 23 -8.30 32.38 5.42
C THR A 23 -9.62 32.40 6.18
N VAL A 24 -9.59 32.06 7.46
CA VAL A 24 -10.67 32.38 8.39
C VAL A 24 -10.01 33.08 9.59
N THR A 25 -10.13 34.41 9.59
CA THR A 25 -9.70 35.37 10.63
C THR A 25 -8.20 35.68 10.76
N LEU A 26 -7.90 36.98 10.90
CA LEU A 26 -6.58 37.64 11.02
C LEU A 26 -5.80 37.30 12.31
N SER A 27 -6.24 36.30 13.08
CA SER A 27 -5.68 35.97 14.38
C SER A 27 -5.18 34.54 14.39
N HIS A 28 -3.86 34.38 14.32
CA HIS A 28 -3.09 33.13 14.35
C HIS A 28 -3.34 32.18 13.17
N GLY A 29 -2.42 32.19 12.21
CA GLY A 29 -2.29 31.08 11.26
C GLY A 29 -1.94 29.81 12.03
N VAL A 30 -2.94 29.04 12.42
CA VAL A 30 -2.73 27.74 13.05
C VAL A 30 -2.30 26.79 11.95
N SER A 31 -0.99 26.56 11.85
CA SER A 31 -0.42 25.46 11.08
C SER A 31 -1.08 24.16 11.56
N LYS A 32 -1.77 23.46 10.65
CA LYS A 32 -2.41 22.19 10.98
C LYS A 32 -1.51 21.05 10.52
N THR A 33 -1.09 20.22 11.47
CA THR A 33 -0.40 18.97 11.14
C THR A 33 -1.37 17.98 10.52
N ARG A 34 -0.97 17.34 9.42
CA ARG A 34 -1.67 16.23 8.78
C ARG A 34 -0.84 14.97 8.92
N THR A 35 -1.43 13.95 9.53
CA THR A 35 -0.79 12.63 9.66
C THR A 35 -0.99 11.77 8.41
N ILE A 36 -0.28 10.64 8.34
CA ILE A 36 -0.54 9.59 7.36
C ILE A 36 -1.98 9.07 7.44
N ASN A 37 -2.52 8.92 8.65
CA ASN A 37 -3.89 8.44 8.86
C ASN A 37 -4.93 9.42 8.30
N ASP A 38 -4.71 10.72 8.49
CA ASP A 38 -5.55 11.76 7.90
C ASP A 38 -5.49 11.70 6.37
N SER A 39 -4.30 11.48 5.81
CA SER A 39 -4.08 11.39 4.36
C SER A 39 -4.79 10.17 3.75
N ILE A 40 -4.69 9.00 4.39
CA ILE A 40 -5.45 7.80 3.99
C ILE A 40 -6.95 8.07 4.08
N GLY A 41 -7.41 8.70 5.16
CA GLY A 41 -8.81 9.12 5.32
C GLY A 41 -9.29 10.00 4.17
N ILE A 42 -8.47 10.98 3.75
CA ILE A 42 -8.77 11.86 2.60
C ILE A 42 -8.87 11.05 1.30
N ILE A 43 -7.94 10.12 1.04
CA ILE A 43 -7.95 9.26 -0.15
C ILE A 43 -9.26 8.47 -0.22
N LEU A 44 -9.59 7.74 0.85
CA LEU A 44 -10.78 6.87 0.91
C LEU A 44 -12.09 7.66 0.79
N ARG A 45 -12.21 8.81 1.46
CA ARG A 45 -13.37 9.70 1.33
C ARG A 45 -13.49 10.28 -0.08
N SER A 46 -12.38 10.68 -0.68
CA SER A 46 -12.39 11.28 -2.02
C SER A 46 -12.82 10.25 -3.06
N TYR A 47 -12.30 9.03 -2.98
CA TYR A 47 -12.74 7.91 -3.82
C TYR A 47 -14.23 7.59 -3.61
N THR A 48 -14.68 7.50 -2.35
CA THR A 48 -16.10 7.25 -2.02
C THR A 48 -17.02 8.30 -2.64
N ARG A 49 -16.65 9.58 -2.54
CA ARG A 49 -17.43 10.69 -3.12
C ARG A 49 -17.48 10.60 -4.65
N ALA A 50 -16.36 10.26 -5.30
CA ALA A 50 -16.30 10.13 -6.74
C ALA A 50 -17.20 9.01 -7.26
N ILE A 51 -17.11 7.82 -6.66
CA ILE A 51 -17.93 6.66 -7.03
C ILE A 51 -19.42 6.90 -6.73
N ASN A 52 -19.76 7.42 -5.55
CA ASN A 52 -21.16 7.76 -5.24
C ASN A 52 -21.74 8.75 -6.26
N LYS A 53 -20.95 9.74 -6.71
CA LYS A 53 -21.38 10.66 -7.76
C LYS A 53 -21.54 9.97 -9.13
N GLN A 54 -20.58 9.12 -9.50
CA GLN A 54 -20.59 8.38 -10.78
C GLN A 54 -21.82 7.45 -10.88
N GLU A 55 -22.07 6.68 -9.82
CA GLU A 55 -23.11 5.66 -9.75
C GLU A 55 -24.47 6.20 -9.28
N LYS A 56 -24.58 7.52 -9.03
CA LYS A 56 -25.77 8.18 -8.46
C LYS A 56 -26.28 7.51 -7.17
N PHE A 57 -25.34 7.09 -6.32
CA PHE A 57 -25.61 6.41 -5.06
C PHE A 57 -25.17 7.24 -3.85
N THR A 58 -25.56 6.84 -2.64
CA THR A 58 -25.11 7.47 -1.39
C THR A 58 -24.76 6.40 -0.35
N GLY A 59 -23.73 6.63 0.45
CA GLY A 59 -23.34 5.71 1.52
C GLY A 59 -21.83 5.54 1.67
N LYS A 60 -21.44 4.63 2.58
CA LYS A 60 -20.04 4.24 2.82
C LYS A 60 -19.66 3.12 1.84
N LEU A 61 -18.49 3.23 1.19
CA LEU A 61 -17.92 2.15 0.39
C LEU A 61 -16.88 1.31 1.15
N PHE A 62 -16.21 1.91 2.12
CA PHE A 62 -15.15 1.25 2.88
C PHE A 62 -15.63 0.87 4.28
N ARG A 63 -15.14 -0.28 4.77
CA ARG A 63 -15.29 -0.68 6.18
C ARG A 63 -14.54 0.31 7.08
N GLU A 64 -15.01 0.45 8.32
CA GLU A 64 -14.35 1.30 9.29
C GLU A 64 -12.98 0.74 9.67
N LYS A 65 -11.98 1.63 9.71
CA LYS A 65 -10.56 1.37 10.00
C LYS A 65 -9.84 0.52 8.95
N THR A 66 -8.64 0.97 8.57
CA THR A 66 -7.68 0.19 7.78
C THR A 66 -6.72 -0.54 8.72
N LYS A 67 -6.27 -1.74 8.34
CA LYS A 67 -5.18 -2.43 9.02
C LYS A 67 -3.85 -2.00 8.41
N SER A 68 -2.85 -1.80 9.26
CA SER A 68 -1.50 -1.44 8.84
C SER A 68 -0.50 -2.19 9.72
N GLU A 69 0.62 -2.57 9.12
CA GLU A 69 1.74 -3.22 9.79
C GLU A 69 3.03 -2.59 9.27
N CYS A 70 3.93 -2.22 10.19
CA CYS A 70 5.23 -1.68 9.80
C CYS A 70 6.16 -2.84 9.43
N LEU A 71 6.68 -2.84 8.20
CA LEU A 71 7.48 -3.94 7.66
C LEU A 71 8.96 -3.87 8.05
N ASN A 72 9.45 -2.68 8.39
CA ASN A 72 10.83 -2.40 8.80
C ASN A 72 10.95 -1.98 10.27
N CYS A 73 9.87 -2.10 11.06
CA CYS A 73 9.90 -1.89 12.50
C CYS A 73 9.88 -3.28 13.17
N PRO A 74 11.03 -3.85 13.57
CA PRO A 74 11.04 -5.14 14.24
C PRO A 74 10.40 -5.01 15.63
N ASN A 75 9.13 -5.40 15.74
CA ASN A 75 8.45 -5.64 17.01
C ASN A 75 8.54 -7.13 17.35
N GLY A 76 9.75 -7.62 17.66
CA GLY A 76 10.03 -9.01 18.00
C GLY A 76 11.06 -9.70 17.09
N VAL A 77 11.17 -11.03 17.22
CA VAL A 77 12.02 -11.86 16.35
C VAL A 77 11.25 -12.12 15.06
N THR A 78 11.59 -11.45 13.97
CA THR A 78 11.16 -11.86 12.64
C THR A 78 11.61 -13.31 12.44
N PRO A 79 10.72 -14.26 12.12
CA PRO A 79 11.16 -15.62 11.83
C PRO A 79 12.14 -15.55 10.66
N ASN A 80 13.37 -16.02 10.85
CA ASN A 80 14.39 -16.13 9.79
C ASN A 80 13.99 -17.12 8.66
N PHE A 81 12.73 -17.57 8.68
CA PHE A 81 12.15 -18.66 7.92
C PHE A 81 10.92 -18.13 7.19
N PHE A 82 10.88 -18.28 5.87
CA PHE A 82 9.69 -18.00 5.07
C PHE A 82 9.33 -19.21 4.21
N ILE A 83 8.04 -19.33 3.89
CA ILE A 83 7.52 -20.42 3.07
C ILE A 83 7.48 -19.92 1.63
N GLU A 84 8.33 -20.48 0.78
CA GLU A 84 8.30 -20.27 -0.66
C GLU A 84 7.92 -21.59 -1.34
N LYS A 85 6.82 -21.60 -2.11
CA LYS A 85 6.34 -22.78 -2.87
C LYS A 85 6.24 -24.07 -2.02
N GLY A 86 5.90 -23.95 -0.74
CA GLY A 86 5.77 -25.07 0.19
C GLY A 86 7.08 -25.54 0.84
N VAL A 87 8.20 -24.86 0.57
CA VAL A 87 9.50 -25.12 1.19
C VAL A 87 9.80 -24.02 2.22
N THR A 88 10.11 -24.44 3.46
CA THR A 88 10.61 -23.53 4.49
C THR A 88 12.07 -23.21 4.20
N SER A 89 12.35 -21.96 3.83
CA SER A 89 13.70 -21.49 3.53
C SER A 89 14.22 -20.60 4.66
N ILE A 90 15.46 -20.83 5.09
CA ILE A 90 16.17 -19.99 6.09
C ILE A 90 17.13 -19.07 5.34
N ASN A 91 16.84 -17.77 5.22
CA ASN A 91 17.77 -16.85 4.57
C ASN A 91 18.48 -15.92 5.58
N ILE A 92 19.63 -16.36 6.08
CA ILE A 92 20.36 -15.65 7.14
C ILE A 92 21.02 -14.35 6.63
N LYS A 93 21.13 -14.12 5.30
CA LYS A 93 21.98 -13.05 4.75
C LYS A 93 21.31 -11.67 4.64
N GLU A 94 20.00 -11.59 4.46
CA GLU A 94 19.25 -10.32 4.34
C GLU A 94 17.91 -10.39 5.07
N SER A 95 17.95 -10.60 6.39
CA SER A 95 16.75 -10.75 7.23
C SER A 95 15.76 -9.58 7.09
N GLU A 96 16.27 -8.36 6.89
CA GLU A 96 15.45 -7.15 6.75
C GLU A 96 14.61 -7.12 5.47
N LYS A 97 15.05 -7.80 4.39
CA LYS A 97 14.28 -7.89 3.14
C LYS A 97 13.30 -9.06 3.12
N GLN A 98 13.46 -10.05 4.00
CA GLN A 98 12.61 -11.25 3.97
C GLN A 98 11.13 -10.91 4.14
N TYR A 99 10.79 -10.17 5.19
CA TYR A 99 9.39 -9.88 5.48
C TYR A 99 8.75 -8.95 4.43
N PRO A 100 9.40 -7.84 4.01
CA PRO A 100 8.95 -7.08 2.85
C PRO A 100 8.76 -7.93 1.59
N GLN A 101 9.67 -8.86 1.29
CA GLN A 101 9.54 -9.76 0.14
C GLN A 101 8.32 -10.68 0.25
N VAL A 102 8.09 -11.26 1.43
CA VAL A 102 6.93 -12.13 1.68
C VAL A 102 5.64 -11.35 1.48
N CYS A 103 5.55 -10.13 2.02
CA CYS A 103 4.40 -9.24 1.83
C CYS A 103 4.22 -8.85 0.36
N PHE A 104 5.30 -8.49 -0.33
CA PHE A 104 5.29 -8.16 -1.76
C PHE A 104 4.76 -9.30 -2.61
N ASN A 105 5.30 -10.51 -2.42
CA ASN A 105 4.85 -11.72 -3.13
C ASN A 105 3.39 -12.02 -2.80
N TYR A 106 2.99 -11.92 -1.53
CA TYR A 106 1.61 -12.12 -1.11
C TYR A 106 0.64 -11.19 -1.83
N ILE A 107 0.94 -9.89 -1.89
CA ILE A 107 0.09 -8.88 -2.54
C ILE A 107 -0.13 -9.20 -4.01
N HIS A 108 0.94 -9.50 -4.75
CA HIS A 108 0.86 -9.77 -6.20
C HIS A 108 0.21 -11.13 -6.51
N GLN A 109 0.38 -12.12 -5.63
CA GLN A 109 -0.22 -13.45 -5.78
C GLN A 109 -1.70 -13.52 -5.39
N ASN A 110 -2.26 -12.50 -4.74
CA ASN A 110 -3.66 -12.51 -4.27
C ASN A 110 -4.68 -12.77 -5.39
N PRO A 111 -4.60 -12.14 -6.58
CA PRO A 111 -5.50 -12.43 -7.70
C PRO A 111 -5.41 -13.88 -8.19
N VAL A 112 -4.20 -14.46 -8.23
CA VAL A 112 -3.96 -15.85 -8.63
C VAL A 112 -4.55 -16.82 -7.60
N LYS A 113 -4.26 -16.61 -6.31
CA LYS A 113 -4.79 -17.45 -5.21
C LYS A 113 -6.32 -17.41 -5.15
N ALA A 114 -6.93 -16.28 -5.50
CA ALA A 114 -8.37 -16.14 -5.60
C ALA A 114 -8.96 -16.68 -6.91
N LYS A 115 -8.13 -17.25 -7.80
CA LYS A 115 -8.51 -17.81 -9.11
C LYS A 115 -9.19 -16.78 -10.03
N ILE A 116 -8.81 -15.51 -9.92
CA ILE A 116 -9.29 -14.44 -10.80
C ILE A 116 -8.49 -14.44 -12.11
N VAL A 117 -7.20 -14.74 -12.03
CA VAL A 117 -6.26 -14.78 -13.16
C VAL A 117 -5.33 -15.99 -13.02
N SER A 118 -4.72 -16.39 -14.14
CA SER A 118 -3.71 -17.47 -14.18
C SER A 118 -2.34 -17.02 -13.71
N ASP A 119 -1.95 -15.78 -14.01
CA ASP A 119 -0.66 -15.18 -13.69
C ASP A 119 -0.85 -13.84 -12.96
N GLU A 120 0.03 -13.49 -12.00
CA GLU A 120 -0.09 -12.22 -11.28
C GLU A 120 -0.06 -11.00 -12.21
N THR A 121 0.66 -11.10 -13.32
CA THR A 121 0.78 -10.03 -14.31
C THR A 121 -0.48 -9.89 -15.13
N ASP A 122 -1.42 -10.84 -15.15
CA ASP A 122 -2.66 -10.67 -15.92
C ASP A 122 -3.65 -9.70 -15.24
N TYR A 123 -3.55 -9.54 -13.91
CA TYR A 123 -4.49 -8.72 -13.16
C TYR A 123 -4.22 -7.21 -13.35
N GLU A 124 -5.08 -6.51 -14.09
CA GLU A 124 -4.82 -5.12 -14.52
C GLU A 124 -4.71 -4.11 -13.37
N PHE A 125 -5.44 -4.36 -12.26
CA PHE A 125 -5.51 -3.48 -11.09
C PHE A 125 -4.41 -3.79 -10.06
N SER A 126 -3.26 -4.27 -10.51
CA SER A 126 -2.08 -4.59 -9.70
C SER A 126 -0.82 -3.96 -10.31
N SER A 127 0.18 -3.71 -9.47
CA SER A 127 1.52 -3.28 -9.89
C SER A 127 2.38 -4.39 -10.49
N ALA A 128 1.91 -5.65 -10.51
CA ALA A 128 2.66 -6.80 -11.05
C ALA A 128 3.18 -6.54 -12.48
N LYS A 129 2.31 -6.03 -13.36
CA LYS A 129 2.67 -5.66 -14.75
C LYS A 129 3.79 -4.63 -14.81
N ASP A 130 3.78 -3.65 -13.90
CA ASP A 130 4.80 -2.60 -13.87
C ASP A 130 6.15 -3.21 -13.46
N TYR A 131 6.19 -4.03 -12.40
CA TYR A 131 7.41 -4.70 -11.95
C TYR A 131 8.00 -5.62 -13.04
N ALA A 132 7.14 -6.37 -13.75
CA ALA A 132 7.52 -7.23 -14.88
C ALA A 132 7.93 -6.50 -16.17
N ASN A 133 7.94 -5.15 -16.20
CA ASN A 133 8.19 -4.34 -17.40
C ASN A 133 7.18 -4.57 -18.54
N LEU A 134 6.01 -5.12 -18.24
CA LEU A 134 4.93 -5.35 -19.21
C LEU A 134 4.00 -4.14 -19.35
N ARG A 135 4.11 -3.18 -18.41
CA ARG A 135 3.42 -1.88 -18.44
C ARG A 135 4.40 -0.77 -18.11
N ASN A 136 4.39 0.29 -18.92
CA ASN A 136 5.12 1.53 -18.64
C ASN A 136 4.23 2.48 -17.81
N GLY A 137 3.96 2.09 -16.56
CA GLY A 137 3.13 2.86 -15.63
C GLY A 137 3.96 3.72 -14.67
N THR A 138 3.29 4.67 -14.01
CA THR A 138 3.90 5.55 -12.98
C THR A 138 3.53 5.14 -11.55
N LEU A 139 2.95 3.95 -11.38
CA LEU A 139 2.42 3.50 -10.08
C LEU A 139 3.52 3.18 -9.07
N ILE A 140 4.68 2.76 -9.54
CA ILE A 140 5.77 2.24 -8.70
C ILE A 140 7.06 3.05 -8.89
N ASN A 141 7.92 3.00 -7.88
CA ASN A 141 9.30 3.44 -7.99
C ASN A 141 10.21 2.21 -7.88
N LYS A 142 10.68 1.70 -9.02
CA LYS A 142 11.52 0.49 -9.07
C LYS A 142 12.84 0.66 -8.32
N ASN A 143 13.45 1.83 -8.43
CA ASN A 143 14.74 2.10 -7.77
C ASN A 143 14.61 1.98 -6.26
N VAL A 144 13.56 2.58 -5.68
CA VAL A 144 13.27 2.46 -4.24
C VAL A 144 12.87 1.02 -3.88
N ALA A 145 12.10 0.35 -4.73
CA ALA A 145 11.70 -1.03 -4.47
C ALA A 145 12.91 -1.97 -4.36
N PHE A 146 13.92 -1.83 -5.22
CA PHE A 146 15.14 -2.65 -5.19
C PHE A 146 15.94 -2.54 -3.87
N GLU A 147 15.75 -1.48 -3.08
CA GLU A 147 16.38 -1.34 -1.78
C GLU A 147 15.80 -2.33 -0.75
N TYR A 148 14.54 -2.72 -0.89
CA TYR A 148 13.79 -3.49 0.11
C TYR A 148 13.35 -4.89 -0.36
N ILE A 149 13.23 -5.10 -1.67
CA ILE A 149 12.71 -6.32 -2.27
C ILE A 149 13.43 -6.65 -3.58
N ASN A 150 13.37 -7.93 -3.97
CA ASN A 150 13.82 -8.46 -5.25
C ASN A 150 12.58 -8.79 -6.11
N PHE A 151 12.58 -8.38 -7.37
CA PHE A 151 11.50 -8.61 -8.35
C PHE A 151 12.04 -8.68 -9.77
#